data_AF-A0A1B6G1D5-F1
#
_entry.id   AF-A0A1B6G1D5-F1
#
_cell.length_a   1.000
_cell.length_b   1.000
_cell.length_c   1.000
_cell.angle_alpha   90.00
_cell.angle_beta   90.00
_cell.angle_gamma   90.00
#
_symmetry.space_group_name_H-M   'P 1'
#
loop_
_entity.id
_entity.type
_entity.pdbx_description
1 polymer ?
#
loop_
_entity_poly.entity_id
_entity_poly.type
_entity_poly.pdbx_seq_one_letter_code
_entity_poly.pdbx_strand_id
1 'polypeptide(L)'
;MAYSVNISVEAPIENQIQEITYDGQEIYQTPLSMSESLAKLAQKIDFSKTATDHLRKEPDSSERGEEDGSTKDSTSFQSSLWPWDSVRNKLRAAMTEVCVLADVLSVAKQKRYMILDPVPQPDPIPQAKDMAQIYARKKALASAAAVLINGGDRLRATQNEAARNRTIQDFHIELLRLRQNWRLKKVSNSIIGDLSYRTAGSKYAQTGIFEVTKAEEEPSTSTSPPPSPGVAPPVKQTSALRVTVPSELQGVAYIKVMCQKGQEDMCSANINIIGSSHPVSSSDLHWQQRLEAAQNVLFCKELFNQLAKEAVQLQSPIPHMVVGNQIMATVLPGLQMIIELCHSGTGKKSSSPQNQSPDHDHVLEHSLHQLLREVHHKNTHHPFPHPSSAPIDPSKRRCLAGPNAADRHQLLEMSKRYIHCLYYYYFVIQYYTVY
;
A
#
# COMPACT_ATOMS: atom_id res chain seq x y z
N MET A 1 22.17 31.45 -20.82
CA MET A 1 22.74 31.93 -19.55
C MET A 1 22.12 31.10 -18.44
N ALA A 2 22.90 30.18 -17.85
CA ALA A 2 22.43 29.36 -16.75
C ALA A 2 22.34 30.21 -15.49
N TYR A 3 21.15 30.29 -14.89
CA TYR A 3 20.97 30.93 -13.59
C TYR A 3 21.68 30.08 -12.54
N SER A 4 22.89 30.49 -12.16
CA SER A 4 23.61 29.93 -11.03
C SER A 4 22.80 30.26 -9.76
N VAL A 5 22.12 29.26 -9.20
CA VAL A 5 21.44 29.38 -7.91
C VAL A 5 22.51 29.47 -6.83
N ASN A 6 22.55 30.60 -6.11
CA ASN A 6 23.44 30.78 -4.95
C ASN A 6 22.90 29.95 -3.79
N ILE A 7 23.45 28.74 -3.63
CA ILE A 7 23.16 27.87 -2.49
C ILE A 7 24.05 28.30 -1.34
N SER A 8 23.43 28.77 -0.25
CA SER A 8 24.12 29.10 0.99
C SER A 8 23.97 27.92 1.95
N VAL A 9 25.09 27.31 2.35
CA VAL A 9 25.10 26.23 3.36
C VAL A 9 25.33 26.89 4.71
N GLU A 10 24.31 26.88 5.56
CA GLU A 10 24.41 27.35 6.94
C GLU A 10 25.33 26.41 7.73
N ALA A 11 26.32 26.97 8.41
CA ALA A 11 27.24 26.18 9.24
C ALA A 11 26.51 25.75 10.54
N PRO A 12 26.69 24.51 11.02
CA PRO A 12 26.17 24.10 12.31
C PRO A 12 26.76 24.96 13.44
N ILE A 13 26.00 25.15 14.52
CA ILE A 13 26.47 25.84 15.73
C ILE A 13 27.55 24.97 16.37
N GLU A 14 28.82 25.38 16.30
CA GLU A 14 29.96 24.63 16.84
C GLU A 14 30.40 25.15 18.23
N ASN A 15 31.07 24.27 18.99
CA ASN A 15 31.63 24.59 20.31
C ASN A 15 32.86 25.50 20.18
N GLN A 16 33.02 26.42 21.13
CA GLN A 16 34.13 27.38 21.15
C GLN A 16 35.49 26.68 21.32
N ILE A 17 36.52 27.14 20.60
CA ILE A 17 37.90 26.62 20.74
C ILE A 17 38.46 27.13 22.07
N GLN A 18 38.97 26.21 22.91
CA GLN A 18 39.54 26.51 24.23
C GLN A 18 41.02 26.84 24.12
N GLU A 19 41.79 26.08 23.35
CA GLU A 19 43.21 26.32 23.10
C GLU A 19 43.64 25.66 21.77
N ILE A 20 44.68 26.19 21.13
CA ILE A 20 45.36 25.58 19.99
C ILE A 20 46.79 25.29 20.44
N THR A 21 47.18 24.01 20.50
CA THR A 21 48.53 23.63 20.92
C THR A 21 49.57 24.02 19.85
N TYR A 22 50.84 24.09 20.25
CA TYR A 22 51.96 24.43 19.37
C TYR A 22 52.14 23.49 18.16
N ASP A 23 51.57 22.29 18.23
CA ASP A 23 51.52 21.32 17.11
C ASP A 23 50.34 21.57 16.14
N GLY A 24 49.56 22.63 16.37
CA GLY A 24 48.39 22.99 15.57
C GLY A 24 47.14 22.17 15.87
N GLN A 25 47.11 21.43 16.99
CA GLN A 25 45.95 20.63 17.38
C GLN A 25 44.96 21.48 18.19
N GLU A 26 43.72 21.55 17.70
CA GLU A 26 42.64 22.33 18.33
C GLU A 26 42.01 21.53 19.47
N ILE A 27 41.95 22.13 20.67
CA ILE A 27 41.23 21.62 21.84
C ILE A 27 39.92 22.39 21.96
N TYR A 28 38.80 21.72 21.70
CA TYR A 28 37.46 22.31 21.77
C TYR A 28 36.93 22.32 23.21
N GLN A 29 36.25 23.41 23.58
CA GLN A 29 35.54 23.47 24.85
C GLN A 29 34.42 22.42 24.84
N THR A 30 34.48 21.52 25.81
CA THR A 30 33.50 20.44 25.94
C THR A 30 32.14 21.06 26.27
N PRO A 31 31.05 20.66 25.59
CA PRO A 31 29.72 21.17 25.93
C PRO A 31 29.39 20.77 27.36
N LEU A 32 28.79 21.70 28.10
CA LEU A 32 28.42 21.50 29.51
C LEU A 32 27.60 20.21 29.64
N SER A 33 27.99 19.36 30.59
CA SER A 33 27.18 18.19 30.96
C SER A 33 25.78 18.65 31.41
N MET A 34 24.78 17.78 31.30
CA MET A 34 23.43 18.06 31.80
C MET A 34 23.46 18.50 33.27
N SER A 35 24.32 17.89 34.10
CA SER A 35 24.50 18.29 35.50
C SER A 35 25.10 19.70 35.66
N GLU A 36 26.03 20.10 34.79
CA GLU A 36 26.67 21.42 34.81
C GLU A 36 25.76 22.52 34.25
N SER A 37 24.97 22.20 33.23
CA SER A 37 23.92 23.06 32.70
C SER A 37 22.85 23.33 33.76
N LEU A 38 22.40 22.28 34.45
CA LEU A 38 21.44 22.39 35.55
C LEU A 38 22.04 23.15 36.74
N ALA A 39 23.32 22.94 37.08
CA ALA A 39 24.01 23.69 38.12
C ALA A 39 24.14 25.18 37.78
N LYS A 40 24.49 25.53 36.53
CA LYS A 40 24.50 26.94 36.06
C LYS A 40 23.12 27.59 36.10
N LEU A 41 22.08 26.84 35.75
CA LEU A 41 20.70 27.32 35.82
C LEU A 41 20.23 27.48 37.27
N ALA A 42 20.58 26.54 38.15
CA ALA A 42 20.28 26.59 39.58
C ALA A 42 20.98 27.77 40.28
N GLN A 43 22.23 28.07 39.90
CA GLN A 43 22.97 29.25 40.39
C GLN A 43 22.38 30.58 39.93
N LYS A 44 21.58 30.58 38.85
CA LYS A 44 20.83 31.75 38.39
C LYS A 44 19.49 31.93 39.10
N ILE A 45 19.08 30.98 39.95
CA ILE A 45 17.84 31.10 40.73
C ILE A 45 18.12 32.04 41.91
N ASP A 46 17.61 33.26 41.80
CA ASP A 46 17.60 34.23 42.89
C ASP A 46 16.36 33.99 43.78
N PHE A 47 16.56 33.27 44.89
CA PHE A 47 15.51 32.93 45.85
C PHE A 47 15.04 34.14 46.68
N SER A 48 15.64 35.33 46.52
CA SER A 48 15.18 36.54 47.20
C SER A 48 13.87 37.11 46.62
N LYS A 49 13.47 36.67 45.41
CA LYS A 49 12.25 37.16 44.73
C LYS A 49 10.96 36.41 45.05
N THR A 50 11.01 35.24 45.69
CA THR A 50 9.82 34.38 45.87
C THR A 50 9.11 34.54 47.21
N ALA A 51 9.62 35.36 48.14
CA ALA A 51 9.06 35.46 49.49
C ALA A 51 7.91 36.47 49.64
N THR A 52 7.67 37.37 48.68
CA THR A 52 6.76 38.51 48.90
C THR A 52 5.41 38.45 48.19
N ASP A 53 5.22 37.56 47.20
CA ASP A 53 4.04 37.63 46.31
C ASP A 53 2.96 36.56 46.54
N HIS A 54 3.14 35.64 47.50
CA HIS A 54 2.21 34.50 47.67
C HIS A 54 1.23 34.59 48.87
N LEU A 55 1.12 35.75 49.55
CA LEU A 55 0.28 35.92 50.75
C LEU A 55 -1.09 36.57 50.51
N ARG A 56 -1.71 36.42 49.33
CA ARG A 56 -3.13 36.76 49.14
C ARG A 56 -3.93 35.61 48.51
N LYS A 57 -4.29 34.67 49.40
CA LYS A 57 -5.54 33.89 49.46
C LYS A 57 -6.77 34.72 48.97
N GLU A 58 -7.87 34.25 48.35
CA GLU A 58 -8.59 32.96 48.13
C GLU A 58 -9.93 33.34 47.38
N PRO A 59 -10.96 32.48 47.13
CA PRO A 59 -11.07 31.03 46.82
C PRO A 59 -12.17 30.63 45.77
N ASP A 60 -12.42 29.31 45.70
CA ASP A 60 -13.63 28.53 45.30
C ASP A 60 -13.69 27.96 43.87
N SER A 61 -14.05 26.69 43.61
CA SER A 61 -14.51 25.57 44.46
C SER A 61 -14.61 24.24 43.66
N SER A 62 -14.23 23.11 44.29
CA SER A 62 -14.80 21.73 44.24
C SER A 62 -14.88 20.91 42.93
N GLU A 63 -14.72 19.58 42.85
CA GLU A 63 -14.15 18.47 43.66
C GLU A 63 -14.44 17.11 42.93
N ARG A 64 -13.76 16.01 43.36
CA ARG A 64 -13.92 14.54 43.09
C ARG A 64 -13.17 13.99 41.86
N GLY A 65 -12.27 13.00 41.90
CA GLY A 65 -12.01 11.79 42.75
C GLY A 65 -11.88 10.61 41.74
N GLU A 66 -10.93 9.66 41.71
CA GLU A 66 -10.21 8.88 42.73
C GLU A 66 -8.85 8.34 42.16
N GLU A 67 -7.99 7.88 43.07
CA GLU A 67 -6.65 7.31 42.87
C GLU A 67 -6.67 5.83 42.42
N ASP A 68 -5.63 5.38 41.71
CA ASP A 68 -4.60 4.45 42.22
C ASP A 68 -3.99 3.55 41.12
N GLY A 69 -2.74 3.13 41.31
CA GLY A 69 -2.23 1.88 40.75
C GLY A 69 -1.17 2.00 39.65
N SER A 70 0.07 2.25 40.06
CA SER A 70 1.31 2.00 39.32
C SER A 70 1.35 0.66 38.57
N THR A 71 1.74 0.68 37.30
CA THR A 71 2.81 -0.14 36.67
C THR A 71 2.79 0.18 35.18
N LYS A 72 3.70 1.02 34.71
CA LYS A 72 4.00 1.10 33.27
C LYS A 72 5.50 1.12 33.07
N ASP A 73 5.92 -0.01 32.53
CA ASP A 73 7.16 -0.28 31.85
C ASP A 73 7.82 0.96 31.24
N SER A 74 9.13 1.00 31.46
CA SER A 74 10.16 1.60 30.63
C SER A 74 9.97 1.28 29.15
N THR A 75 9.03 1.95 28.52
CA THR A 75 8.99 2.16 27.07
C THR A 75 9.37 3.60 26.85
N SER A 76 10.49 3.78 26.14
CA SER A 76 10.93 5.08 25.68
C SER A 76 9.73 5.79 25.06
N PHE A 77 9.39 6.95 25.63
CA PHE A 77 8.48 7.90 25.03
C PHE A 77 9.13 8.44 23.75
N GLN A 78 9.21 7.62 22.71
CA GLN A 78 9.25 8.12 21.34
C GLN A 78 7.86 8.64 21.07
N SER A 79 7.58 9.87 21.54
CA SER A 79 6.55 10.70 20.93
C SER A 79 6.78 10.58 19.43
N SER A 80 5.79 10.06 18.72
CA SER A 80 5.82 9.94 17.27
C SER A 80 5.83 11.35 16.69
N LEU A 81 7.00 12.02 16.73
CA LEU A 81 7.21 13.28 16.03
C LEU A 81 6.93 12.93 14.59
N TRP A 82 5.93 13.60 14.04
CA TRP A 82 5.63 13.52 12.63
C TRP A 82 6.96 13.76 11.89
N PRO A 83 7.32 12.97 10.86
CA PRO A 83 8.67 13.02 10.28
C PRO A 83 9.12 14.42 9.84
N TRP A 84 8.17 15.30 9.60
CA TRP A 84 8.35 16.69 9.18
C TRP A 84 8.25 17.72 10.31
N ASP A 85 8.02 17.33 11.55
CA ASP A 85 7.92 18.26 12.69
C ASP A 85 9.22 19.01 12.92
N SER A 86 10.37 18.32 12.82
CA SER A 86 11.68 18.97 12.93
C SER A 86 11.87 20.04 11.83
N VAL A 87 11.51 19.71 10.59
CA VAL A 87 11.59 20.64 9.45
C VAL A 87 10.64 21.83 9.65
N ARG A 88 9.38 21.55 9.99
CA ARG A 88 8.35 22.55 10.26
C ARG A 88 8.77 23.52 11.38
N ASN A 89 9.30 23.00 12.48
CA ASN A 89 9.69 23.80 13.63
C ASN A 89 10.89 24.69 13.31
N LYS A 90 11.91 24.16 12.61
CA LYS A 90 13.06 24.96 12.15
C LYS A 90 12.65 26.05 11.18
N LEU A 91 11.78 25.75 10.22
CA LEU A 91 11.26 26.76 9.28
C LEU A 91 10.46 27.86 9.99
N ARG A 92 9.64 27.50 10.98
CA ARG A 92 8.90 28.49 11.77
C ARG A 92 9.82 29.36 12.63
N ALA A 93 10.84 28.77 13.24
CA ALA A 93 11.84 29.51 14.01
C ALA A 93 12.57 30.51 13.10
N ALA A 94 13.09 30.05 11.96
CA ALA A 94 13.76 30.90 10.97
C ALA A 94 12.83 32.03 10.45
N MET A 95 11.57 31.72 10.15
CA MET A 95 10.59 32.73 9.75
C MET A 95 10.35 33.77 10.84
N THR A 96 10.27 33.34 12.10
CA THR A 96 10.09 34.24 13.25
C THR A 96 11.28 35.18 13.38
N GLU A 97 12.50 34.65 13.28
CA GLU A 97 13.73 35.46 13.33
C GLU A 97 13.79 36.49 12.19
N VAL A 98 13.43 36.09 10.95
CA VAL A 98 13.37 37.00 9.80
C VAL A 98 12.29 38.06 9.97
N CYS A 99 11.12 37.72 10.49
CA CYS A 99 10.05 38.68 10.79
C CYS A 99 10.50 39.69 11.84
N VAL A 100 11.10 39.24 12.94
CA VAL A 100 11.63 40.12 13.98
C VAL A 100 12.70 41.05 13.41
N LEU A 101 13.62 40.53 12.60
CA LEU A 101 14.63 41.37 11.92
C LEU A 101 13.98 42.42 11.02
N ALA A 102 12.96 42.04 10.24
CA ALA A 102 12.23 42.95 9.37
C ALA A 102 11.53 44.06 10.17
N ASP A 103 10.91 43.72 11.31
CA ASP A 103 10.28 44.68 12.22
C ASP A 103 11.30 45.64 12.81
N VAL A 104 12.45 45.13 13.30
CA VAL A 104 13.55 45.95 13.83
C VAL A 104 14.08 46.91 12.76
N LEU A 105 14.32 46.43 11.55
CA LEU A 105 14.76 47.28 10.43
C LEU A 105 13.72 48.33 10.06
N SER A 106 12.43 47.99 10.08
CA SER A 106 11.33 48.92 9.81
C SER A 106 11.26 50.04 10.87
N VAL A 107 11.42 49.69 12.15
CA VAL A 107 11.43 50.65 13.27
C VAL A 107 12.67 51.54 13.21
N ALA A 108 13.85 50.96 13.00
CA ALA A 108 15.11 51.69 12.87
C ALA A 108 15.09 52.68 11.69
N LYS A 109 14.46 52.29 10.56
CA LYS A 109 14.29 53.18 9.40
C LYS A 109 13.46 54.42 9.71
N GLN A 110 12.43 54.30 10.56
CA GLN A 110 11.56 55.41 10.90
C GLN A 110 12.21 56.42 11.87
N LYS A 111 13.27 56.04 12.59
CA LYS A 111 14.02 56.88 13.54
C LYS A 111 13.20 57.50 14.68
N ARG A 112 11.92 57.15 14.81
CA ARG A 112 11.00 57.69 15.84
C ARG A 112 11.14 56.97 17.18
N TYR A 113 11.37 55.67 17.14
CA TYR A 113 11.39 54.81 18.34
C TYR A 113 12.73 54.11 18.56
N MET A 114 13.61 54.09 17.56
CA MET A 114 14.96 53.52 17.63
C MET A 114 15.88 54.34 16.74
N ILE A 115 17.03 54.76 17.28
CA ILE A 115 18.09 55.48 16.56
C ILE A 115 19.35 54.63 16.69
N LEU A 116 20.03 54.39 15.58
CA LEU A 116 21.30 53.65 15.54
C LEU A 116 22.43 54.67 15.50
N ASP A 117 23.16 54.80 16.60
CA ASP A 117 24.32 55.67 16.66
C ASP A 117 25.54 54.99 16.05
N PRO A 118 26.33 55.69 15.21
CA PRO A 118 27.56 55.15 14.68
C PRO A 118 28.58 55.00 15.80
N VAL A 119 28.92 53.76 16.14
CA VAL A 119 30.04 53.46 17.02
C VAL A 119 31.32 53.39 16.16
N PRO A 120 32.44 54.04 16.55
CA PRO A 120 33.72 53.86 15.89
C PRO A 120 34.05 52.37 15.84
N GLN A 121 34.33 51.85 14.64
CA GLN A 121 34.82 50.48 14.54
C GLN A 121 36.14 50.42 15.32
N PRO A 122 36.29 49.52 16.32
CA PRO A 122 37.62 49.25 16.85
C PRO A 122 38.51 48.87 15.65
N ASP A 123 39.75 49.37 15.64
CA ASP A 123 40.74 49.06 14.61
C ASP A 123 40.69 47.56 14.27
N PRO A 124 40.80 47.17 12.98
CA PRO A 124 40.52 45.81 12.54
C PRO A 124 41.37 44.81 13.33
N ILE A 125 40.79 44.22 14.36
CA ILE A 125 41.42 43.18 15.17
C ILE A 125 41.58 41.98 14.23
N PRO A 126 42.81 41.59 13.86
CA PRO A 126 43.01 40.63 12.78
C PRO A 126 42.55 39.21 13.14
N GLN A 127 41.91 38.57 12.15
CA GLN A 127 42.09 37.15 11.75
C GLN A 127 41.34 36.01 12.47
N ALA A 128 40.96 36.10 13.75
CA ALA A 128 40.32 34.93 14.40
C ALA A 128 38.91 34.61 13.86
N LYS A 129 38.10 35.64 13.58
CA LYS A 129 36.72 35.47 13.06
C LYS A 129 36.68 35.04 11.59
N ASP A 130 37.62 35.51 10.78
CA ASP A 130 37.68 35.16 9.35
C ASP A 130 38.19 33.74 9.15
N MET A 131 39.17 33.30 9.95
CA MET A 131 39.65 31.92 9.91
C MET A 131 38.56 30.93 10.36
N ALA A 132 37.77 31.26 11.38
CA ALA A 132 36.63 30.43 11.81
C ALA A 132 35.58 30.29 10.71
N GLN A 133 35.27 31.37 9.97
CA GLN A 133 34.33 31.30 8.84
C GLN A 133 34.85 30.44 7.69
N ILE A 134 36.15 30.55 7.37
CA ILE A 134 36.78 29.74 6.31
C ILE A 134 36.76 28.25 6.71
N TYR A 135 37.08 27.94 7.96
CA TYR A 135 37.05 26.57 8.47
C TYR A 135 35.64 25.98 8.44
N ALA A 136 34.64 26.74 8.91
CA ALA A 136 33.24 26.34 8.88
C ALA A 136 32.77 26.05 7.44
N ARG A 137 33.13 26.91 6.47
CA ARG A 137 32.83 26.69 5.05
C ARG A 137 33.52 25.44 4.51
N LYS A 138 34.80 25.21 4.82
CA LYS A 138 35.54 24.02 4.39
C LYS A 138 34.86 22.74 4.88
N LYS A 139 34.46 22.70 6.15
CA LYS A 139 33.78 21.55 6.76
C LYS A 139 32.38 21.32 6.19
N ALA A 140 31.61 22.40 5.98
CA ALA A 140 30.30 22.32 5.36
C ALA A 140 30.39 21.78 3.91
N LEU A 141 31.37 22.24 3.14
CA LEU A 141 31.62 21.74 1.78
C LEU A 141 32.07 20.27 1.77
N ALA A 142 32.96 19.88 2.70
CA ALA A 142 33.38 18.49 2.83
C ALA A 142 32.21 17.57 3.20
N SER A 143 31.32 18.01 4.11
CA SER A 143 30.11 17.28 4.48
C SER A 143 29.16 17.13 3.29
N ALA A 144 28.91 18.22 2.55
CA ALA A 144 28.09 18.18 1.35
C ALA A 144 28.66 17.24 0.28
N ALA A 145 29.99 17.29 0.05
CA ALA A 145 30.67 16.39 -0.87
C ALA A 145 30.50 14.91 -0.47
N ALA A 146 30.66 14.58 0.82
CA ALA A 146 30.45 13.23 1.33
C ALA A 146 29.01 12.75 1.11
N VAL A 147 28.00 13.59 1.34
CA VAL A 147 26.59 13.26 1.07
C VAL A 147 26.36 12.99 -0.42
N LEU A 148 26.93 13.80 -1.30
CA LEU A 148 26.80 13.62 -2.75
C LEU A 148 27.51 12.35 -3.24
N ILE A 149 28.70 12.05 -2.73
CA ILE A 149 29.42 10.81 -3.05
C ILE A 149 28.62 9.60 -2.58
N ASN A 150 28.17 9.59 -1.33
CA ASN A 150 27.34 8.51 -0.79
C ASN A 150 26.03 8.35 -1.58
N GLY A 151 25.40 9.45 -1.98
CA GLY A 151 24.23 9.44 -2.85
C GLY A 151 24.54 8.82 -4.22
N GLY A 152 25.65 9.21 -4.84
CA GLY A 152 26.13 8.67 -6.11
C GLY A 152 26.43 7.18 -6.05
N ASP A 153 27.04 6.69 -4.96
CA ASP A 153 27.35 5.27 -4.79
C ASP A 153 26.09 4.44 -4.55
N ARG A 154 25.09 4.97 -3.83
CA ARG A 154 23.77 4.34 -3.71
C ARG A 154 23.04 4.26 -5.05
N LEU A 155 23.14 5.31 -5.87
CA LEU A 155 22.57 5.30 -7.23
C LEU A 155 23.28 4.28 -8.13
N ARG A 156 24.62 4.19 -8.07
CA ARG A 156 25.39 3.15 -8.78
C ARG A 156 25.03 1.75 -8.32
N ALA A 157 24.87 1.52 -7.02
CA ALA A 157 24.42 0.24 -6.48
C ALA A 157 23.03 -0.12 -7.01
N THR A 158 22.08 0.83 -6.98
CA THR A 158 20.72 0.66 -7.53
C THR A 158 20.75 0.39 -9.04
N GLN A 159 21.62 1.06 -9.79
CA GLN A 159 21.79 0.86 -11.22
C GLN A 159 22.39 -0.51 -11.54
N ASN A 160 23.36 -0.96 -10.74
CA ASN A 160 23.94 -2.30 -10.87
C ASN A 160 22.94 -3.40 -10.51
N GLU A 161 22.10 -3.19 -9.49
CA GLU A 161 20.95 -4.07 -9.19
C GLU A 161 19.96 -4.09 -10.36
N ALA A 162 19.65 -2.95 -10.97
CA ALA A 162 18.80 -2.88 -12.15
C ALA A 162 19.41 -3.58 -13.37
N ALA A 163 20.74 -3.53 -13.53
CA ALA A 163 21.46 -4.23 -14.60
C ALA A 163 21.50 -5.75 -14.37
N ARG A 164 21.71 -6.22 -13.13
CA ARG A 164 21.60 -7.65 -12.74
C ARG A 164 20.17 -8.17 -12.90
N ASN A 165 19.17 -7.35 -12.58
CA ASN A 165 17.76 -7.67 -12.78
C ASN A 165 17.32 -7.69 -14.25
N ARG A 166 18.21 -7.53 -15.25
CA ARG A 166 17.86 -7.82 -16.65
C ARG A 166 17.78 -9.32 -16.95
N THR A 167 18.44 -10.16 -16.14
CA THR A 167 18.41 -11.63 -16.27
C THR A 167 17.33 -12.29 -15.41
N ILE A 168 16.87 -11.60 -14.36
CA ILE A 168 15.72 -12.00 -13.51
C ILE A 168 14.48 -11.33 -14.10
N GLN A 169 13.33 -12.01 -14.16
CA GLN A 169 12.10 -11.37 -14.64
C GLN A 169 11.84 -10.09 -13.84
N ASP A 170 11.70 -8.95 -14.50
CA ASP A 170 11.53 -7.68 -13.78
C ASP A 170 10.17 -7.70 -13.06
N PHE A 171 10.20 -7.52 -11.74
CA PHE A 171 9.03 -7.38 -10.88
C PHE A 171 8.00 -6.42 -11.50
N HIS A 172 8.45 -5.30 -12.07
CA HIS A 172 7.55 -4.30 -12.66
C HIS A 172 6.92 -4.78 -13.96
N ILE A 173 7.65 -5.54 -14.78
CA ILE A 173 7.12 -6.11 -16.03
C ILE A 173 6.06 -7.17 -15.70
N GLU A 174 6.34 -8.06 -14.75
CA GLU A 174 5.35 -9.03 -14.31
C GLU A 174 4.14 -8.36 -13.64
N LEU A 175 4.36 -7.31 -12.83
CA LEU A 175 3.27 -6.54 -12.23
C LEU A 175 2.40 -5.86 -13.29
N LEU A 176 3.01 -5.36 -14.36
CA LEU A 176 2.30 -4.82 -15.52
C LEU A 176 1.48 -5.91 -16.22
N ARG A 177 2.02 -7.12 -16.40
CA ARG A 177 1.27 -8.27 -16.94
C ARG A 177 0.09 -8.63 -16.05
N LEU A 178 0.30 -8.70 -14.73
CA LEU A 178 -0.76 -8.97 -13.76
C LEU A 178 -1.88 -7.92 -13.85
N ARG A 179 -1.52 -6.64 -14.01
CA ARG A 179 -2.47 -5.52 -14.17
C ARG A 179 -3.32 -5.61 -15.45
N GLN A 180 -2.90 -6.35 -16.47
CA GLN A 180 -3.70 -6.54 -17.70
C GLN A 180 -4.98 -7.32 -17.43
N ASN A 181 -4.92 -8.26 -16.49
CA ASN A 181 -6.02 -9.21 -16.21
C ASN A 181 -6.74 -8.88 -14.90
N TRP A 182 -6.03 -8.39 -13.88
CA TRP A 182 -6.58 -8.10 -12.56
C TRP A 182 -6.39 -6.64 -12.15
N ARG A 183 -7.37 -6.10 -11.42
CA ARG A 183 -7.30 -4.73 -10.90
C ARG A 183 -6.40 -4.70 -9.67
N LEU A 184 -5.46 -3.76 -9.66
CA LEU A 184 -4.50 -3.57 -8.58
C LEU A 184 -4.68 -2.22 -7.90
N LYS A 185 -4.44 -2.18 -6.58
CA LYS A 185 -4.43 -0.97 -5.76
C LYS A 185 -3.23 -1.01 -4.80
N LYS A 186 -2.48 0.09 -4.73
CA LYS A 186 -1.46 0.27 -3.68
C LYS A 186 -2.13 0.76 -2.41
N VAL A 187 -1.95 0.05 -1.31
CA VAL A 187 -2.46 0.40 0.02
C VAL A 187 -1.28 0.40 0.98
N SER A 188 -0.86 1.59 1.43
CA SER A 188 0.35 1.75 2.25
C SER A 188 1.58 1.15 1.54
N ASN A 189 2.20 0.14 2.16
CA ASN A 189 3.36 -0.58 1.66
C ASN A 189 3.02 -1.86 0.88
N SER A 190 1.74 -2.23 0.78
CA SER A 190 1.30 -3.44 0.09
C SER A 190 0.58 -3.13 -1.23
N ILE A 191 0.71 -4.02 -2.20
CA ILE A 191 -0.07 -4.01 -3.43
C ILE A 191 -1.13 -5.08 -3.29
N ILE A 192 -2.40 -4.69 -3.36
CA ILE A 192 -3.53 -5.61 -3.30
C ILE A 192 -4.22 -5.69 -4.66
N GLY A 193 -4.70 -6.88 -5.00
CA GLY A 193 -5.57 -7.10 -6.14
C GLY A 193 -6.94 -7.63 -5.72
N ASP A 194 -7.88 -7.63 -6.65
CA ASP A 194 -9.24 -8.12 -6.43
C ASP A 194 -9.63 -9.14 -7.51
N LEU A 195 -9.99 -10.35 -7.08
CA LEU A 195 -10.49 -11.45 -7.90
C LEU A 195 -12.01 -11.40 -8.12
N SER A 196 -12.73 -10.53 -7.40
CA SER A 196 -14.19 -10.54 -7.43
C SER A 196 -14.76 -10.08 -8.77
N TYR A 197 -15.87 -10.69 -9.18
CA TYR A 197 -16.60 -10.34 -10.40
C TYR A 197 -17.46 -9.07 -10.25
N ARG A 198 -17.18 -8.21 -9.27
CA ARG A 198 -18.01 -7.01 -8.99
C ARG A 198 -18.11 -6.08 -10.18
N THR A 199 -17.04 -5.95 -10.96
CA THR A 199 -17.05 -5.16 -12.21
C THR A 199 -17.88 -5.77 -13.32
N ALA A 200 -18.11 -7.08 -13.28
CA ALA A 200 -18.96 -7.80 -14.22
C ALA A 200 -20.42 -7.86 -13.75
N GLY A 201 -20.75 -7.41 -12.52
CA GLY A 201 -22.10 -7.40 -11.99
C GLY A 201 -22.37 -8.37 -10.85
N SER A 202 -21.35 -9.05 -10.33
CA SER A 202 -21.48 -9.87 -9.13
C SER A 202 -21.87 -9.02 -7.92
N LYS A 203 -22.87 -9.51 -7.18
CA LYS A 203 -23.33 -8.96 -5.89
C LYS A 203 -22.87 -9.82 -4.72
N TYR A 204 -21.96 -10.76 -4.97
CA TYR A 204 -21.49 -11.67 -3.93
C TYR A 204 -20.74 -10.94 -2.82
N ALA A 205 -21.01 -11.32 -1.57
CA ALA A 205 -20.49 -10.60 -0.41
C ALA A 205 -19.01 -10.93 -0.14
N GLN A 206 -18.58 -12.17 -0.41
CA GLN A 206 -17.21 -12.61 -0.15
C GLN A 206 -16.21 -11.79 -0.98
N THR A 207 -15.14 -11.35 -0.33
CA THR A 207 -14.08 -10.56 -0.96
C THR A 207 -13.06 -11.48 -1.65
N GLY A 208 -12.64 -11.11 -2.85
CA GLY A 208 -11.60 -11.81 -3.60
C GLY A 208 -10.21 -11.16 -3.46
N ILE A 209 -9.91 -10.53 -2.32
CA ILE A 209 -8.67 -9.75 -2.18
C ILE A 209 -7.46 -10.68 -2.08
N PHE A 210 -6.41 -10.36 -2.84
CA PHE A 210 -5.09 -11.01 -2.76
C PHE A 210 -4.00 -9.96 -2.62
N GLU A 211 -2.85 -10.37 -2.09
CA GLU A 211 -1.68 -9.50 -1.93
C GLU A 211 -0.57 -9.87 -2.93
N VAL A 212 0.13 -8.86 -3.43
CA VAL A 212 1.30 -9.01 -4.31
C VAL A 212 2.53 -8.46 -3.59
N THR A 213 3.54 -9.32 -3.46
CA THR A 213 4.84 -9.02 -2.88
C THR A 213 5.95 -9.35 -3.88
N LYS A 214 7.10 -8.69 -3.75
CA LYS A 214 8.28 -9.06 -4.53
C LYS A 214 8.76 -10.41 -4.00
N ALA A 215 9.01 -11.38 -4.89
CA ALA A 215 9.62 -12.63 -4.50
C ALA A 215 11.02 -12.32 -3.96
N GLU A 216 11.26 -12.68 -2.69
CA GLU A 216 12.60 -12.65 -2.12
C GLU A 216 13.37 -13.83 -2.70
N GLU A 217 14.59 -13.58 -3.17
CA GLU A 217 15.48 -14.63 -3.64
C GLU A 217 15.96 -15.36 -2.38
N GLU A 218 15.31 -16.48 -2.04
CA GLU A 218 15.80 -17.39 -1.01
C GLU A 218 17.24 -17.77 -1.40
N PRO A 219 18.26 -17.50 -0.56
CA PRO A 219 19.62 -17.87 -0.87
C PRO A 219 19.64 -19.39 -1.03
N SER A 220 19.96 -19.85 -2.24
CA SER A 220 20.03 -21.26 -2.57
C SER A 220 21.10 -21.93 -1.71
N THR A 221 20.72 -22.44 -0.53
CA THR A 221 21.48 -23.48 0.16
C THR A 221 21.26 -24.79 -0.59
N SER A 222 21.76 -24.86 -1.82
CA SER A 222 21.88 -26.10 -2.58
C SER A 222 23.33 -26.56 -2.51
N THR A 223 23.67 -27.25 -1.44
CA THR A 223 24.72 -28.28 -1.41
C THR A 223 24.26 -29.41 -2.32
N SER A 224 24.42 -29.24 -3.63
CA SER A 224 24.20 -30.29 -4.62
C SER A 224 25.47 -30.44 -5.47
N PRO A 225 25.94 -31.67 -5.73
CA PRO A 225 27.15 -31.91 -6.49
C PRO A 225 27.03 -31.40 -7.94
N PRO A 226 28.16 -31.06 -8.59
CA PRO A 226 28.17 -30.43 -9.91
C PRO A 226 27.50 -31.34 -10.97
N PRO A 227 26.67 -30.78 -11.87
CA PRO A 227 26.06 -31.54 -12.95
C PRO A 227 27.09 -31.92 -14.02
N SER A 228 26.98 -33.15 -14.51
CA SER A 228 27.73 -33.66 -15.66
C SER A 228 27.50 -32.79 -16.92
N PRO A 229 28.50 -32.60 -17.79
CA PRO A 229 28.39 -31.76 -18.97
C PRO A 229 27.48 -32.43 -20.00
N GLY A 230 26.29 -31.87 -20.26
CA GLY A 230 25.47 -32.31 -21.40
C GLY A 230 23.96 -32.15 -21.28
N VAL A 231 23.40 -31.84 -20.10
CA VAL A 231 21.96 -31.60 -19.95
C VAL A 231 21.75 -30.22 -19.33
N ALA A 232 21.15 -29.30 -20.11
CA ALA A 232 20.72 -28.01 -19.61
C ALA A 232 19.77 -28.24 -18.41
N PRO A 233 20.02 -27.63 -17.24
CA PRO A 233 19.10 -27.78 -16.11
C PRO A 233 17.73 -27.20 -16.50
N PRO A 234 16.61 -27.82 -16.09
CA PRO A 234 15.30 -27.21 -16.25
C PRO A 234 15.30 -25.89 -15.49
N VAL A 235 15.17 -24.79 -16.22
CA VAL A 235 15.05 -23.45 -15.65
C VAL A 235 13.78 -23.45 -14.81
N LYS A 236 13.91 -23.59 -13.48
CA LYS A 236 12.82 -23.31 -12.56
C LYS A 236 12.38 -21.88 -12.83
N GLN A 237 11.19 -21.70 -13.40
CA GLN A 237 10.62 -20.39 -13.65
C GLN A 237 10.19 -19.78 -12.32
N THR A 238 11.15 -19.29 -11.55
CA THR A 238 10.89 -18.52 -10.34
C THR A 238 10.37 -17.15 -10.77
N SER A 239 9.06 -16.92 -10.64
CA SER A 239 8.46 -15.61 -10.91
C SER A 239 8.97 -14.59 -9.90
N ALA A 240 9.25 -13.37 -10.35
CA ALA A 240 9.63 -12.26 -9.47
C ALA A 240 8.46 -11.74 -8.63
N LEU A 241 7.23 -12.18 -8.93
CA LEU A 241 6.05 -11.94 -8.12
C LEU A 241 5.74 -13.11 -7.19
N ARG A 242 5.45 -12.78 -5.93
CA ARG A 242 4.79 -13.65 -4.97
C ARG A 242 3.39 -13.13 -4.71
N VAL A 243 2.39 -13.96 -5.01
CA VAL A 243 0.97 -13.66 -4.76
C VAL A 243 0.48 -14.45 -3.54
N THR A 244 -0.14 -13.78 -2.59
CA THR A 244 -0.71 -14.41 -1.39
C THR A 244 -2.23 -14.39 -1.52
N VAL A 245 -2.82 -15.58 -1.66
CA VAL A 245 -4.27 -15.79 -1.75
C VAL A 245 -4.80 -16.31 -0.42
N PRO A 246 -5.93 -15.81 0.10
CA PRO A 246 -6.58 -16.33 1.31
C PRO A 246 -6.83 -17.85 1.22
N SER A 247 -6.65 -18.57 2.34
CA SER A 247 -6.80 -20.04 2.40
C SER A 247 -8.15 -20.54 1.90
N GLU A 248 -9.22 -19.78 2.12
CA GLU A 248 -10.57 -20.10 1.64
C GLU A 248 -10.71 -20.14 0.11
N LEU A 249 -9.82 -19.45 -0.61
CA LEU A 249 -9.82 -19.38 -2.07
C LEU A 249 -8.70 -20.24 -2.68
N GLN A 250 -7.93 -20.96 -1.86
CA GLN A 250 -6.89 -21.87 -2.35
C GLN A 250 -7.50 -23.20 -2.79
N GLY A 251 -6.82 -23.86 -3.72
CA GLY A 251 -7.23 -25.16 -4.26
C GLY A 251 -8.10 -25.04 -5.51
N VAL A 252 -8.86 -26.10 -5.78
CA VAL A 252 -9.73 -26.22 -6.95
C VAL A 252 -11.16 -26.43 -6.47
N ALA A 253 -12.11 -25.74 -7.10
CA ALA A 253 -13.53 -25.95 -6.88
C ALA A 253 -14.29 -26.11 -8.20
N TYR A 254 -15.38 -26.88 -8.16
CA TYR A 254 -16.30 -27.09 -9.28
C TYR A 254 -17.69 -27.44 -8.75
N ILE A 255 -18.70 -27.33 -9.61
CA ILE A 255 -20.08 -27.73 -9.31
C ILE A 255 -20.33 -29.10 -9.93
N LYS A 256 -20.72 -30.07 -9.10
CA LYS A 256 -21.13 -31.40 -9.55
C LYS A 256 -22.66 -31.47 -9.63
N VAL A 257 -23.21 -31.97 -10.73
CA VAL A 257 -24.67 -32.13 -10.91
C VAL A 257 -24.96 -33.59 -11.22
N MET A 258 -25.88 -34.20 -10.49
CA MET A 258 -26.24 -35.61 -10.62
C MET A 258 -27.76 -35.76 -10.61
N CYS A 259 -28.29 -36.70 -11.41
CA CYS A 259 -29.70 -37.05 -11.42
C CYS A 259 -29.88 -38.51 -11.00
N GLN A 260 -30.60 -38.75 -9.90
CA GLN A 260 -30.84 -40.08 -9.35
C GLN A 260 -32.32 -40.46 -9.49
N LYS A 261 -32.59 -41.68 -9.98
CA LYS A 261 -33.94 -42.25 -10.07
C LYS A 261 -34.27 -42.95 -8.74
N GLY A 262 -35.47 -42.72 -8.22
CA GLY A 262 -35.88 -42.92 -6.82
C GLY A 262 -36.02 -44.36 -6.33
N GLN A 263 -35.10 -45.26 -6.65
CA GLN A 263 -35.06 -46.61 -6.10
C GLN A 263 -33.67 -47.06 -5.59
N GLU A 264 -32.72 -46.14 -5.41
CA GLU A 264 -31.45 -46.42 -4.74
C GLU A 264 -31.31 -45.50 -3.52
N ASP A 265 -31.38 -46.13 -2.34
CA ASP A 265 -31.13 -45.65 -0.98
C ASP A 265 -31.25 -44.14 -0.71
N MET A 266 -32.37 -43.81 -0.05
CA MET A 266 -32.47 -42.60 0.77
C MET A 266 -31.33 -42.62 1.80
N CYS A 267 -30.49 -41.59 1.75
CA CYS A 267 -29.36 -41.36 2.66
C CYS A 267 -28.10 -42.21 2.41
N SER A 268 -27.42 -41.98 1.28
CA SER A 268 -25.97 -42.21 1.23
C SER A 268 -25.22 -40.88 1.32
N ALA A 269 -24.72 -40.56 2.53
CA ALA A 269 -23.69 -39.54 2.71
C ALA A 269 -22.36 -40.11 2.22
N ASN A 270 -22.16 -40.13 0.90
CA ASN A 270 -20.87 -40.51 0.32
C ASN A 270 -20.00 -39.27 0.15
N ILE A 271 -19.18 -39.01 1.16
CA ILE A 271 -18.01 -38.15 1.04
C ILE A 271 -16.93 -38.99 0.35
N ASN A 272 -16.61 -38.62 -0.90
CA ASN A 272 -15.33 -38.74 -1.63
C ASN A 272 -15.53 -39.20 -3.09
N ILE A 273 -14.96 -38.46 -4.06
CA ILE A 273 -13.75 -38.81 -4.83
C ILE A 273 -13.62 -37.89 -6.07
N ILE A 274 -12.37 -37.49 -6.29
CA ILE A 274 -11.78 -36.69 -7.36
C ILE A 274 -11.84 -37.42 -8.72
N GLY A 275 -12.19 -36.66 -9.77
CA GLY A 275 -11.93 -36.99 -11.17
C GLY A 275 -11.34 -35.77 -11.90
N SER A 276 -10.19 -35.98 -12.55
CA SER A 276 -9.45 -35.08 -13.46
C SER A 276 -8.95 -33.72 -12.93
N SER A 277 -7.88 -33.74 -12.14
CA SER A 277 -6.61 -33.07 -12.45
C SER A 277 -5.63 -33.41 -11.31
N HIS A 278 -4.37 -33.70 -11.64
CA HIS A 278 -3.36 -33.97 -10.62
C HIS A 278 -3.29 -32.81 -9.61
N PRO A 279 -3.28 -33.06 -8.28
CA PRO A 279 -2.95 -32.03 -7.32
C PRO A 279 -1.46 -31.72 -7.48
N VAL A 280 -1.14 -30.76 -8.35
CA VAL A 280 0.18 -30.17 -8.38
C VAL A 280 0.39 -29.51 -7.03
N SER A 281 1.43 -29.93 -6.30
CA SER A 281 1.86 -29.29 -5.07
C SER A 281 1.90 -27.79 -5.27
N SER A 282 1.10 -27.06 -4.50
CA SER A 282 0.80 -25.63 -4.68
C SER A 282 1.99 -24.69 -4.47
N SER A 283 3.20 -25.22 -4.25
CA SER A 283 4.43 -24.44 -4.11
C SER A 283 4.93 -23.87 -5.44
N ASP A 284 4.59 -24.50 -6.57
CA ASP A 284 5.24 -24.22 -7.86
C ASP A 284 4.27 -23.85 -8.99
N LEU A 285 3.06 -23.37 -8.66
CA LEU A 285 2.15 -22.83 -9.66
C LEU A 285 2.53 -21.38 -9.98
N HIS A 286 2.67 -21.07 -11.26
CA HIS A 286 2.83 -19.70 -11.72
C HIS A 286 1.69 -18.84 -11.15
N TRP A 287 2.01 -17.60 -10.72
CA TRP A 287 1.05 -16.77 -10.00
C TRP A 287 -0.26 -16.55 -10.77
N GLN A 288 -0.22 -16.57 -12.11
CA GLN A 288 -1.39 -16.45 -12.97
C GLN A 288 -2.36 -17.62 -12.77
N GLN A 289 -1.88 -18.86 -12.87
CA GLN A 289 -2.70 -20.06 -12.68
C GLN A 289 -3.29 -20.12 -11.27
N ARG A 290 -2.52 -19.67 -10.27
CA ARG A 290 -3.02 -19.58 -8.89
C ARG A 290 -4.16 -18.58 -8.75
N LEU A 291 -4.07 -17.42 -9.41
CA LEU A 291 -5.12 -16.41 -9.40
C LEU A 291 -6.37 -16.89 -10.17
N GLU A 292 -6.19 -17.53 -11.31
CA GLU A 292 -7.29 -18.12 -12.10
C GLU A 292 -8.04 -19.20 -11.31
N ALA A 293 -7.32 -20.10 -10.64
CA ALA A 293 -7.92 -21.12 -9.77
C ALA A 293 -8.70 -20.49 -8.61
N ALA A 294 -8.11 -19.50 -7.93
CA ALA A 294 -8.77 -18.80 -6.83
C ALA A 294 -10.01 -18.01 -7.28
N GLN A 295 -9.95 -17.45 -8.50
CA GLN A 295 -11.09 -16.77 -9.10
C GLN A 295 -12.22 -17.75 -9.41
N ASN A 296 -11.89 -18.94 -9.93
CA ASN A 296 -12.86 -20.02 -10.16
C ASN A 296 -13.50 -20.50 -8.85
N VAL A 297 -12.73 -20.62 -7.76
CA VAL A 297 -13.28 -20.94 -6.43
C VAL A 297 -14.33 -19.91 -6.01
N LEU A 298 -14.06 -18.62 -6.20
CA LEU A 298 -15.01 -17.56 -5.88
C LEU A 298 -16.27 -17.63 -6.77
N PHE A 299 -16.12 -17.94 -8.05
CA PHE A 299 -17.23 -18.14 -8.98
C PHE A 299 -18.15 -19.29 -8.56
N CYS A 300 -17.60 -20.47 -8.28
CA CYS A 300 -18.38 -21.64 -7.85
C CYS A 300 -19.08 -21.39 -6.51
N LYS A 301 -18.43 -20.70 -5.56
CA LYS A 301 -19.07 -20.31 -4.30
C LYS A 301 -20.23 -19.34 -4.50
N GLU A 302 -20.09 -18.36 -5.39
CA GLU A 302 -21.18 -17.45 -5.74
C GLU A 302 -22.35 -18.20 -6.37
N LEU A 303 -22.08 -19.06 -7.35
CA LEU A 303 -23.08 -19.88 -8.02
C LEU A 303 -23.86 -20.75 -7.02
N PHE A 304 -23.14 -21.52 -6.20
CA PHE A 304 -23.77 -22.36 -5.20
C PHE A 304 -24.59 -21.54 -4.19
N ASN A 305 -24.08 -20.37 -3.76
CA ASN A 305 -24.82 -19.50 -2.84
C ASN A 305 -26.11 -18.96 -3.46
N GLN A 306 -26.09 -18.62 -4.75
CA GLN A 306 -27.29 -18.19 -5.46
C GLN A 306 -28.29 -19.33 -5.60
N LEU A 307 -27.84 -20.52 -6.01
CA LEU A 307 -28.70 -21.70 -6.12
C LEU A 307 -29.31 -22.11 -4.78
N ALA A 308 -28.52 -22.07 -3.69
CA ALA A 308 -29.01 -22.36 -2.35
C ALA A 308 -30.10 -21.37 -1.91
N LYS A 309 -29.94 -20.08 -2.22
CA LYS A 309 -30.97 -19.07 -1.94
C LYS A 309 -32.24 -19.31 -2.75
N GLU A 310 -32.10 -19.60 -4.04
CA GLU A 310 -33.23 -19.88 -4.93
C GLU A 310 -33.98 -21.15 -4.51
N ALA A 311 -33.26 -22.22 -4.14
CA ALA A 311 -33.84 -23.47 -3.66
C ALA A 311 -34.68 -23.29 -2.39
N VAL A 312 -34.27 -22.41 -1.47
CA VAL A 312 -35.04 -22.11 -0.25
C VAL A 312 -36.24 -21.21 -0.53
N GLN A 313 -36.15 -20.33 -1.52
CA GLN A 313 -37.23 -19.38 -1.86
C GLN A 313 -38.31 -20.00 -2.75
N LEU A 314 -37.98 -21.02 -3.54
CA LEU A 314 -38.92 -21.68 -4.43
C LEU A 314 -39.96 -22.48 -3.63
N GLN A 315 -41.24 -22.24 -3.89
CA GLN A 315 -42.33 -23.05 -3.33
C GLN A 315 -42.61 -24.23 -4.26
N SER A 316 -42.19 -25.42 -3.84
CA SER A 316 -42.44 -26.68 -4.54
C SER A 316 -43.26 -27.65 -3.66
N PRO A 317 -44.05 -28.57 -4.24
CA PRO A 317 -44.84 -29.54 -3.47
C PRO A 317 -43.98 -30.41 -2.54
N ILE A 318 -42.74 -30.71 -2.96
CA ILE A 318 -41.72 -31.35 -2.14
C ILE A 318 -40.60 -30.33 -1.96
N PRO A 319 -40.39 -29.80 -0.73
CA PRO A 319 -39.39 -28.78 -0.48
C PRO A 319 -37.99 -29.22 -0.91
N HIS A 320 -37.24 -28.28 -1.49
CA HIS A 320 -35.82 -28.50 -1.78
C HIS A 320 -35.03 -28.53 -0.47
N MET A 321 -34.02 -29.40 -0.40
CA MET A 321 -33.16 -29.52 0.76
C MET A 321 -31.79 -28.93 0.46
N VAL A 322 -31.26 -28.10 1.36
CA VAL A 322 -29.91 -27.55 1.29
C VAL A 322 -29.14 -27.97 2.53
N VAL A 323 -28.14 -28.82 2.37
CA VAL A 323 -27.33 -29.36 3.47
C VAL A 323 -25.85 -29.19 3.14
N GLY A 324 -25.19 -28.27 3.85
CA GLY A 324 -23.76 -27.99 3.65
C GLY A 324 -23.46 -27.55 2.21
N ASN A 325 -22.68 -28.38 1.51
CA ASN A 325 -22.27 -28.15 0.12
C ASN A 325 -23.18 -28.86 -0.90
N GLN A 326 -24.35 -29.34 -0.50
CA GLN A 326 -25.26 -30.09 -1.37
C GLN A 326 -26.67 -29.49 -1.37
N ILE A 327 -27.29 -29.44 -2.55
CA ILE A 327 -28.68 -29.06 -2.79
C ILE A 327 -29.37 -30.26 -3.43
N MET A 328 -30.48 -30.72 -2.84
CA MET A 328 -31.30 -31.80 -3.37
C MET A 328 -32.68 -31.25 -3.75
N ALA A 329 -33.08 -31.46 -5.00
CA ALA A 329 -34.34 -31.01 -5.55
C ALA A 329 -35.08 -32.18 -6.23
N THR A 330 -36.35 -32.37 -5.90
CA THR A 330 -37.20 -33.34 -6.60
C THR A 330 -37.78 -32.69 -7.85
N VAL A 331 -37.36 -33.15 -9.04
CA VAL A 331 -37.78 -32.56 -10.33
C VAL A 331 -39.07 -33.20 -10.82
N LEU A 332 -39.16 -34.53 -10.69
CA LEU A 332 -40.33 -35.35 -11.03
C LEU A 332 -40.53 -36.42 -9.95
N PRO A 333 -41.73 -36.99 -9.80
CA PRO A 333 -41.93 -38.13 -8.90
C PRO A 333 -40.94 -39.26 -9.23
N GLY A 334 -40.07 -39.61 -8.27
CA GLY A 334 -39.04 -40.62 -8.46
C GLY A 334 -37.80 -40.14 -9.24
N LEU A 335 -37.58 -38.83 -9.41
CA LEU A 335 -36.33 -38.27 -9.95
C LEU A 335 -35.83 -37.14 -9.05
N GLN A 336 -34.67 -37.33 -8.44
CA GLN A 336 -33.99 -36.34 -7.62
C GLN A 336 -32.77 -35.79 -8.34
N MET A 337 -32.63 -34.47 -8.35
CA MET A 337 -31.45 -33.76 -8.82
C MET A 337 -30.63 -33.33 -7.61
N ILE A 338 -29.33 -33.59 -7.67
CA ILE A 338 -28.36 -33.29 -6.61
C ILE A 338 -27.30 -32.37 -7.20
N ILE A 339 -27.13 -31.19 -6.61
CA ILE A 339 -26.11 -30.20 -6.97
C ILE A 339 -25.13 -30.09 -5.80
N GLU A 340 -23.85 -30.34 -6.03
CA GLU A 340 -22.81 -30.35 -5.00
C GLU A 340 -21.69 -29.36 -5.33
N LEU A 341 -21.27 -28.56 -4.34
CA LEU A 341 -20.06 -27.75 -4.41
C LEU A 341 -18.86 -28.57 -3.91
N CYS A 342 -18.04 -29.04 -4.84
CA CYS A 342 -16.79 -29.73 -4.52
C CYS A 342 -15.67 -28.70 -4.37
N HIS A 343 -14.99 -28.66 -3.21
CA HIS A 343 -13.82 -27.81 -2.98
C HIS A 343 -12.70 -28.64 -2.36
N SER A 344 -11.62 -28.86 -3.13
CA SER A 344 -10.43 -29.57 -2.66
C SER A 344 -9.37 -28.58 -2.20
N GLY A 345 -9.26 -28.40 -0.88
CA GLY A 345 -8.14 -27.69 -0.24
C GLY A 345 -6.90 -28.58 -0.07
N THR A 346 -5.73 -27.97 0.12
CA THR A 346 -4.40 -28.61 0.21
C THR A 346 -4.16 -29.55 1.42
N GLY A 347 -5.21 -29.96 2.15
CA GLY A 347 -5.05 -30.56 3.49
C GLY A 347 -5.83 -31.82 3.82
N LYS A 348 -6.69 -32.39 2.95
CA LYS A 348 -7.44 -33.61 3.29
C LYS A 348 -7.20 -34.72 2.27
N LYS A 349 -6.25 -35.60 2.59
CA LYS A 349 -6.16 -36.95 2.01
C LYS A 349 -7.27 -37.79 2.63
N SER A 350 -8.32 -38.04 1.89
CA SER A 350 -9.30 -39.09 2.22
C SER A 350 -9.14 -40.24 1.22
N SER A 351 -8.99 -41.44 1.79
CA SER A 351 -8.77 -42.71 1.10
C SER A 351 -9.99 -43.15 0.28
N SER A 352 -9.72 -43.74 -0.88
CA SER A 352 -10.71 -44.34 -1.78
C SER A 352 -11.40 -45.57 -1.19
N PRO A 353 -12.61 -45.90 -1.69
CA PRO A 353 -12.67 -47.01 -2.64
C PRO A 353 -13.54 -46.74 -3.88
N GLN A 354 -13.23 -47.46 -4.96
CA GLN A 354 -14.00 -47.58 -6.19
C GLN A 354 -15.42 -48.09 -5.88
N ASN A 355 -16.44 -47.37 -6.34
CA ASN A 355 -17.65 -47.97 -6.92
C ASN A 355 -18.50 -46.87 -7.58
N GLN A 356 -18.77 -47.09 -8.88
CA GLN A 356 -19.77 -46.47 -9.75
C GLN A 356 -20.27 -45.09 -9.29
N SER A 357 -19.52 -44.04 -9.64
CA SER A 357 -19.98 -42.67 -9.42
C SER A 357 -21.22 -42.41 -10.30
N PRO A 358 -22.33 -41.90 -9.74
CA PRO A 358 -23.42 -41.38 -10.55
C PRO A 358 -22.88 -40.34 -11.55
N ASP A 359 -23.30 -40.47 -12.80
CA ASP A 359 -22.76 -39.74 -13.95
C ASP A 359 -22.94 -38.23 -13.74
N HIS A 360 -21.84 -37.47 -13.82
CA HIS A 360 -21.88 -36.02 -13.64
C HIS A 360 -22.39 -35.36 -14.92
N ASP A 361 -23.44 -34.56 -14.80
CA ASP A 361 -24.05 -33.90 -15.95
C ASP A 361 -23.34 -32.58 -16.27
N HIS A 362 -22.37 -32.67 -17.20
CA HIS A 362 -21.61 -31.53 -17.71
C HIS A 362 -22.48 -30.50 -18.45
N VAL A 363 -23.61 -30.90 -19.03
CA VAL A 363 -24.50 -29.99 -19.76
C VAL A 363 -25.21 -29.09 -18.76
N LEU A 364 -25.76 -29.68 -17.69
CA LEU A 364 -26.39 -28.92 -16.61
C LEU A 364 -25.40 -28.02 -15.88
N GLU A 365 -24.19 -28.50 -15.58
CA GLU A 365 -23.11 -27.68 -15.03
C GLU A 365 -22.85 -26.44 -15.91
N HIS A 366 -22.69 -26.65 -17.22
CA HIS A 366 -22.47 -25.56 -18.16
C HIS A 366 -23.65 -24.58 -18.17
N SER A 367 -24.89 -25.08 -18.19
CA SER A 367 -26.09 -24.23 -18.13
C SER A 367 -26.12 -23.37 -16.86
N LEU A 368 -25.78 -23.93 -15.69
CA LEU A 368 -25.69 -23.18 -14.44
C LEU A 368 -24.63 -22.07 -14.51
N HIS A 369 -23.47 -22.35 -15.11
CA HIS A 369 -22.44 -21.33 -15.34
C HIS A 369 -22.94 -20.18 -16.23
N GLN A 370 -23.67 -20.50 -17.30
CA GLN A 370 -24.23 -19.48 -18.20
C GLN A 370 -25.30 -18.64 -17.51
N LEU A 371 -26.17 -19.26 -16.70
CA LEU A 371 -27.20 -18.55 -15.95
C LEU A 371 -26.60 -17.51 -14.98
N LEU A 372 -25.54 -17.85 -14.25
CA LEU A 372 -24.87 -16.88 -13.38
C LEU A 372 -24.24 -15.74 -14.18
N ARG A 373 -23.64 -16.02 -15.34
CA ARG A 373 -23.11 -14.98 -16.24
C ARG A 373 -24.21 -14.08 -16.77
N GLU A 374 -25.38 -14.62 -17.07
CA GLU A 374 -26.55 -13.83 -17.47
C GLU A 374 -27.04 -12.91 -16.34
N VAL A 375 -27.03 -13.40 -15.10
CA VAL A 375 -27.36 -12.59 -13.91
C VAL A 375 -26.35 -11.46 -13.73
N HIS A 376 -25.05 -11.73 -13.89
CA HIS A 376 -23.99 -10.72 -13.90
C HIS A 376 -24.23 -9.66 -14.97
N HIS A 377 -24.51 -10.09 -16.21
CA HIS A 377 -24.82 -9.21 -17.32
C HIS A 377 -26.06 -8.33 -17.05
N LYS A 378 -27.14 -8.89 -16.51
CA LYS A 378 -28.35 -8.14 -16.13
C LYS A 378 -28.07 -7.10 -15.04
N ASN A 379 -27.18 -7.41 -14.09
CA ASN A 379 -26.81 -6.50 -13.01
C ASN A 379 -25.95 -5.30 -13.47
N THR A 380 -25.27 -5.39 -14.61
CA THR A 380 -24.49 -4.26 -15.16
C THR A 380 -25.26 -3.52 -16.26
N HIS A 381 -25.95 -4.25 -17.11
CA HIS A 381 -26.71 -3.71 -18.24
C HIS A 381 -28.19 -3.55 -17.91
N HIS A 382 -28.49 -2.58 -17.05
CA HIS A 382 -29.87 -2.13 -16.85
C HIS A 382 -30.34 -1.46 -18.15
N PRO A 383 -31.48 -1.86 -18.74
CA PRO A 383 -32.06 -1.10 -19.83
C PRO A 383 -32.30 0.32 -19.33
N PHE A 384 -31.90 1.32 -20.12
CA PHE A 384 -32.27 2.70 -19.83
C PHE A 384 -33.79 2.76 -19.66
N PRO A 385 -34.31 3.43 -18.63
CA PRO A 385 -35.75 3.55 -18.46
C PRO A 385 -36.33 4.12 -19.76
N HIS A 386 -37.32 3.43 -20.33
CA HIS A 386 -38.07 3.98 -21.45
C HIS A 386 -38.68 5.32 -21.00
N PRO A 387 -38.60 6.38 -21.83
CA PRO A 387 -39.03 7.73 -21.44
C PRO A 387 -40.51 7.81 -21.04
N SER A 388 -41.33 6.82 -21.42
CA SER A 388 -42.76 6.73 -21.12
C SER A 388 -43.11 5.94 -19.84
N SER A 389 -42.15 5.30 -19.16
CA SER A 389 -42.39 4.55 -17.91
C SER A 389 -41.44 4.89 -16.77
N ALA A 390 -40.64 5.96 -16.92
CA ALA A 390 -39.81 6.47 -15.84
C ALA A 390 -40.71 7.05 -14.73
N PRO A 391 -40.61 6.57 -13.47
CA PRO A 391 -41.16 7.29 -12.34
C PRO A 391 -40.53 8.69 -12.34
N ILE A 392 -41.37 9.71 -12.16
CA ILE A 392 -40.95 11.10 -11.97
C ILE A 392 -40.27 11.18 -10.61
N ASP A 393 -39.02 10.70 -10.53
CA ASP A 393 -38.01 11.13 -9.56
C ASP A 393 -36.67 10.45 -9.87
N PRO A 394 -35.71 11.13 -10.53
CA PRO A 394 -34.33 10.69 -10.51
C PRO A 394 -33.77 10.87 -9.09
N SER A 395 -33.22 9.80 -8.50
CA SER A 395 -32.52 9.91 -7.21
C SER A 395 -31.44 11.02 -7.31
N LYS A 396 -31.44 11.96 -6.36
CA LYS A 396 -30.60 13.17 -6.29
C LYS A 396 -29.07 12.97 -6.44
N ARG A 397 -28.58 11.75 -6.63
CA ARG A 397 -27.15 11.44 -6.86
C ARG A 397 -26.72 11.36 -8.32
N ARG A 398 -27.63 11.43 -9.30
CA ARG A 398 -27.27 11.41 -10.73
C ARG A 398 -27.93 12.55 -11.49
N CYS A 399 -27.46 13.78 -11.26
CA CYS A 399 -27.63 14.91 -12.19
C CYS A 399 -26.83 16.10 -11.68
N LEU A 400 -25.53 16.16 -11.95
CA LEU A 400 -24.78 17.43 -12.01
C LEU A 400 -23.66 17.27 -13.04
N ALA A 401 -24.03 17.22 -14.31
CA ALA A 401 -23.17 17.75 -15.36
C ALA A 401 -23.80 19.10 -15.72
N GLY A 402 -23.15 20.19 -15.33
CA GLY A 402 -23.66 21.54 -15.54
C GLY A 402 -23.81 21.88 -17.04
N PRO A 403 -24.33 23.08 -17.37
CA PRO A 403 -24.56 23.51 -18.75
C PRO A 403 -23.31 23.54 -19.66
N ASN A 404 -22.11 23.36 -19.09
CA ASN A 404 -20.84 23.24 -19.81
C ASN A 404 -20.35 21.78 -19.96
N ALA A 405 -21.22 20.78 -19.77
CA ALA A 405 -20.84 19.39 -19.91
C ALA A 405 -20.63 19.04 -21.39
N ALA A 406 -19.43 18.57 -21.73
CA ALA A 406 -19.10 18.14 -23.08
C ALA A 406 -19.90 16.89 -23.46
N ASP A 407 -20.55 16.92 -24.63
CA ASP A 407 -21.31 15.78 -25.13
C ASP A 407 -20.37 14.63 -25.56
N ARG A 408 -20.95 13.44 -25.81
CA ARG A 408 -20.18 12.25 -26.23
C ARG A 408 -19.36 12.50 -27.50
N HIS A 409 -19.89 13.25 -28.46
CA HIS A 409 -19.20 13.57 -29.70
C HIS A 409 -18.00 14.48 -29.44
N GLN A 410 -18.18 15.50 -28.60
CA GLN A 410 -17.16 16.47 -28.20
C GLN A 410 -16.05 15.80 -27.38
N LEU A 411 -16.39 14.86 -26.50
CA LEU A 411 -15.42 14.02 -25.77
C LEU A 411 -14.63 13.10 -26.71
N LEU A 412 -15.28 12.51 -27.73
CA LEU A 412 -14.62 11.70 -28.74
C LEU A 412 -13.72 12.54 -29.67
N GLU A 413 -14.08 13.80 -29.92
CA GLU A 413 -13.26 14.72 -30.68
C GLU A 413 -12.06 15.22 -29.86
N MET A 414 -12.26 15.50 -28.57
CA MET A 414 -11.18 15.80 -27.64
C MET A 414 -10.21 14.63 -27.51
N SER A 415 -10.68 13.39 -27.40
CA SER A 415 -9.79 12.23 -27.31
C SER A 415 -8.93 12.03 -28.58
N LYS A 416 -9.50 12.30 -29.76
CA LYS A 416 -8.73 12.32 -31.02
C LYS A 416 -7.65 13.41 -31.03
N ARG A 417 -7.95 14.61 -30.53
CA ARG A 417 -6.95 15.71 -30.41
C ARG A 417 -5.86 15.38 -29.40
N TYR A 418 -6.19 14.75 -28.27
CA TYR A 418 -5.22 14.30 -27.27
C TYR A 418 -4.30 13.18 -27.78
N ILE A 419 -4.81 12.26 -28.61
CA ILE A 419 -3.97 11.24 -29.27
C ILE A 419 -2.96 11.91 -30.21
N HIS A 420 -3.36 12.95 -30.95
CA HIS A 420 -2.45 13.69 -31.81
C HIS A 420 -1.39 14.47 -31.02
N CYS A 421 -1.74 15.04 -29.85
CA CYS A 421 -0.78 15.67 -28.95
C CYS A 421 0.20 14.67 -28.31
N LEU A 422 -0.26 13.45 -27.95
CA LEU A 422 0.61 12.40 -27.43
C LEU A 422 1.58 11.88 -28.50
N TYR A 423 1.14 11.75 -29.75
CA TYR A 423 2.03 11.43 -30.87
C TYR A 423 3.07 12.53 -31.11
N TYR A 424 2.68 13.80 -31.01
CA TYR A 424 3.61 14.93 -31.13
C TYR A 424 4.62 14.96 -29.96
N TYR A 425 4.18 14.67 -28.73
CA TYR A 425 5.06 14.57 -27.56
C TYR A 425 6.03 13.39 -27.65
N TYR A 426 5.57 12.24 -28.16
CA TYR A 426 6.44 11.07 -28.41
C TYR A 426 7.47 11.34 -29.50
N PHE A 427 7.08 12.08 -30.55
CA PHE A 427 7.97 12.48 -31.64
C PHE A 427 9.02 13.50 -31.18
N VAL A 428 8.63 14.48 -30.34
CA VAL A 428 9.55 15.46 -29.75
C VAL A 428 10.51 14.82 -28.75
N ILE A 429 10.07 13.85 -27.94
CA ILE A 429 10.95 13.12 -27.00
C ILE A 429 11.96 12.23 -27.76
N GLN A 430 11.56 11.59 -28.86
CA GLN A 430 12.48 10.84 -29.71
C GLN A 430 13.52 11.74 -30.41
N TYR A 431 13.12 12.92 -30.88
CA TYR A 431 14.04 13.85 -31.54
C TYR A 431 15.04 14.53 -30.59
N TYR A 432 14.71 14.69 -29.30
CA TYR A 432 15.62 15.27 -28.29
C TYR A 432 16.53 14.24 -27.59
N THR A 433 16.41 12.94 -27.89
CA THR A 433 17.27 11.90 -27.31
C THR A 433 18.45 11.52 -28.22
N VAL A 434 18.57 12.15 -29.40
CA VAL A 434 19.64 11.85 -30.39
C VAL A 434 20.53 13.08 -30.69
N TYR A 435 20.51 14.11 -29.84
CA TYR A 435 21.48 15.22 -29.88
C TYR A 435 22.16 15.44 -28.54
#